data_AF-A0A1G0M8P7-F1
#
_entry.id   AF-A0A1G0M8P7-F1
#
_cell.length_a   1.000
_cell.length_b   1.000
_cell.length_c   1.000
_cell.angle_alpha   90.00
_cell.angle_beta   90.00
_cell.angle_gamma   90.00
#
_symmetry.space_group_name_H-M   'P 1'
#
loop_
_entity.id
_entity.type
_entity.pdbx_description
1 polymer ?
#
loop_
_entity_poly.entity_id
_entity_poly.type
_entity_poly.pdbx_seq_one_letter_code
_entity_poly.pdbx_strand_id
1 'polypeptide(L)'
;MQQSSELDYKKYLQLIARRKELFLVLALVIMTVVFIVSYALPRKYESTSTVFIEKNVISELVKGITVTPSMEDTINVLTYAITSRTLISKVVDTLDVNLAKREGDTDALIKKLQRSTTVKVKDKNLFTISFSDSNPKVARDFVNTLVRLYIEENISSKRGESYDATKFLSEQIDTFSTKLEKAEEEVNAYKRDKGGLISIDEGKLFEEINMAQQKLYDLQLRRRQLEGMRQVTKKSTDPLQAKLTVLQRKLDDLRVQYTDSFPEVVSVKADIAAVKDQLKSRKDGTPQPVDPQELAKIEYEISAYKVTEDGLRRYIATNKTLLQNIPAAKAGLEKLDLEKKNQKNLYDQLVSRHGQSEVSKQMEVQDKSTTFRVVDPAILPQKPANPNRLQIMLMGMLAALAGSFALLVLMDRLDGSVKDVAQVKGLGVPVLASIPRMVDPKLAARQRSRSLRIVGACAAYFLIMLVFPAMEFMERPYMDRLLDSVNIVEDVKALVR
;
A
#
# COMPACT_ATOMS: atom_id res chain seq x y z
N MET A 1 34.53 -64.29 -0.95
CA MET A 1 33.18 -63.75 -0.68
C MET A 1 32.15 -63.99 -1.80
N GLN A 2 32.53 -64.44 -3.01
CA GLN A 2 31.57 -64.71 -4.11
C GLN A 2 30.88 -66.10 -4.05
N GLN A 3 31.47 -67.10 -3.38
CA GLN A 3 30.87 -68.44 -3.29
C GLN A 3 29.69 -68.53 -2.30
N SER A 4 29.67 -67.72 -1.25
CA SER A 4 28.58 -67.73 -0.25
C SER A 4 27.27 -67.18 -0.81
N SER A 5 27.34 -66.16 -1.66
CA SER A 5 26.16 -65.55 -2.30
C SER A 5 25.55 -66.44 -3.39
N GLU A 6 26.37 -67.25 -4.08
CA GLU A 6 25.89 -68.21 -5.08
C GLU A 6 25.08 -69.38 -4.49
N LEU A 7 25.43 -69.81 -3.28
CA LEU A 7 24.72 -70.87 -2.56
C LEU A 7 23.37 -70.41 -1.99
N ASP A 8 23.25 -69.13 -1.64
CA ASP A 8 22.02 -68.58 -1.06
C ASP A 8 20.89 -68.42 -2.09
N TYR A 9 21.16 -67.91 -3.32
CA TYR A 9 20.08 -67.74 -4.31
C TYR A 9 19.51 -69.09 -4.78
N LYS A 10 20.36 -70.11 -4.98
CA LYS A 10 19.93 -71.46 -5.36
C LYS A 10 19.06 -72.08 -4.27
N LYS A 11 19.35 -71.82 -3.00
CA LYS A 11 18.54 -72.28 -1.86
C LYS A 11 17.14 -71.66 -1.88
N TYR A 12 17.01 -70.36 -2.14
CA TYR A 12 15.71 -69.70 -2.24
C TYR A 12 14.89 -70.15 -3.47
N LEU A 13 15.54 -70.35 -4.62
CA LEU A 13 14.88 -70.91 -5.82
C LEU A 13 14.40 -72.35 -5.60
N GLN A 14 15.20 -73.18 -4.94
CA GLN A 14 14.80 -74.53 -4.55
C GLN A 14 13.66 -74.53 -3.53
N LEU A 15 13.65 -73.56 -2.62
CA LEU A 15 12.57 -73.39 -1.63
C LEU A 15 11.24 -73.08 -2.33
N ILE A 16 11.24 -72.14 -3.29
CA ILE A 16 10.07 -71.84 -4.13
C ILE A 16 9.65 -73.09 -4.93
N ALA A 17 10.59 -73.79 -5.57
CA ALA A 17 10.28 -74.97 -6.38
C ALA A 17 9.66 -76.11 -5.55
N ARG A 18 10.10 -76.30 -4.30
CA ARG A 18 9.56 -77.31 -3.37
C ARG A 18 8.16 -76.95 -2.83
N ARG A 19 7.88 -75.67 -2.60
CA ARG A 19 6.60 -75.18 -2.05
C ARG A 19 5.83 -74.28 -3.02
N LYS A 20 5.94 -74.55 -4.32
CA LYS A 20 5.33 -73.73 -5.39
C LYS A 20 3.83 -73.55 -5.25
N GLU A 21 3.12 -74.56 -4.73
CA GLU A 21 1.68 -74.48 -4.47
C GLU A 21 1.35 -73.44 -3.39
N LEU A 22 2.10 -73.46 -2.27
CA LEU A 22 1.92 -72.49 -1.19
C LEU A 22 2.32 -71.07 -1.61
N PHE A 23 3.40 -70.93 -2.38
CA PHE A 23 3.83 -69.64 -2.93
C PHE A 23 2.72 -69.02 -3.81
N LEU A 24 2.19 -69.79 -4.76
CA LEU A 24 1.16 -69.31 -5.68
C LEU A 24 -0.16 -68.99 -4.96
N VAL A 25 -0.59 -69.84 -4.03
CA VAL A 25 -1.81 -69.58 -3.23
C VAL A 25 -1.63 -68.30 -2.41
N LEU A 26 -0.49 -68.12 -1.74
CA LEU A 26 -0.23 -66.96 -0.91
C LEU A 26 -0.13 -65.66 -1.73
N ALA A 27 0.54 -65.71 -2.89
CA ALA A 27 0.61 -64.59 -3.82
C ALA A 27 -0.79 -64.19 -4.31
N LEU A 28 -1.64 -65.17 -4.66
CA LEU A 28 -3.00 -64.91 -5.10
C LEU A 28 -3.87 -64.34 -3.97
N VAL A 29 -3.75 -64.85 -2.74
CA VAL A 29 -4.48 -64.30 -1.59
C VAL A 29 -4.10 -62.83 -1.34
N ILE A 30 -2.80 -62.50 -1.33
CA ILE A 30 -2.36 -61.11 -1.15
C ILE A 30 -2.87 -60.24 -2.32
N MET A 31 -2.79 -60.73 -3.56
CA MET A 31 -3.29 -60.03 -4.75
C MET A 31 -4.81 -59.78 -4.66
N THR A 32 -5.59 -60.75 -4.21
CA THR A 32 -7.04 -60.56 -4.00
C THR A 32 -7.35 -59.49 -2.98
N VAL A 33 -6.64 -59.49 -1.86
CA VAL A 33 -6.82 -58.47 -0.83
C VAL A 33 -6.51 -57.09 -1.39
N VAL A 34 -5.40 -56.93 -2.12
CA VAL A 34 -5.06 -55.63 -2.72
C VAL A 34 -6.11 -55.16 -3.74
N PHE A 35 -6.66 -56.08 -4.53
CA PHE A 35 -7.68 -55.72 -5.52
C PHE A 35 -9.00 -55.32 -4.83
N ILE A 36 -9.42 -56.06 -3.80
CA ILE A 36 -10.59 -55.71 -2.98
C ILE A 36 -10.41 -54.32 -2.35
N VAL A 37 -9.25 -54.06 -1.74
CA VAL A 37 -8.94 -52.75 -1.14
C VAL A 37 -8.92 -51.64 -2.20
N SER A 38 -8.37 -51.90 -3.39
CA SER A 38 -8.34 -50.93 -4.50
C SER A 38 -9.75 -50.51 -4.95
N TYR A 39 -10.71 -51.44 -4.96
CA TYR A 39 -12.11 -51.16 -5.26
C TYR A 39 -12.87 -50.53 -4.09
N ALA A 40 -12.49 -50.84 -2.85
CA ALA A 40 -13.11 -50.26 -1.65
C ALA A 40 -12.77 -48.77 -1.46
N LEU A 41 -11.64 -48.29 -2.00
CA LEU A 41 -11.25 -46.88 -1.92
C LEU A 41 -12.23 -45.99 -2.71
N PRO A 42 -12.77 -44.92 -2.08
CA PRO A 42 -13.74 -44.04 -2.71
C PRO A 42 -13.10 -43.26 -3.85
N ARG A 43 -13.82 -43.18 -4.98
CA ARG A 43 -13.45 -42.35 -6.12
C ARG A 43 -13.57 -40.88 -5.75
N LYS A 44 -12.56 -40.10 -6.12
CA LYS A 44 -12.55 -38.64 -6.03
C LYS A 44 -12.45 -38.08 -7.44
N TYR A 45 -13.38 -37.19 -7.76
CA TYR A 45 -13.46 -36.47 -9.00
C TYR A 45 -12.97 -35.06 -8.78
N GLU A 46 -11.99 -34.63 -9.57
CA GLU A 46 -11.43 -33.28 -9.52
C GLU A 46 -12.03 -32.44 -10.64
N SER A 47 -12.52 -31.26 -10.29
CA SER A 47 -12.93 -30.25 -11.27
C SER A 47 -11.99 -29.06 -11.16
N THR A 48 -11.63 -28.47 -12.30
CA THR A 48 -10.67 -27.36 -12.38
C THR A 48 -11.25 -26.23 -13.20
N SER A 49 -11.12 -24.99 -12.73
CA SER A 49 -11.39 -23.78 -13.51
C SER A 49 -10.12 -22.93 -13.66
N THR A 50 -9.93 -22.35 -14.84
CA THR A 50 -8.81 -21.47 -15.16
C THR A 50 -9.29 -20.02 -15.16
N VAL A 51 -8.62 -19.18 -14.39
CA VAL A 51 -8.89 -17.74 -14.30
C VAL A 51 -7.65 -16.97 -14.70
N PHE A 52 -7.85 -15.94 -15.52
CA PHE A 52 -6.82 -15.01 -15.99
C PHE A 52 -6.89 -13.71 -15.22
N ILE A 53 -5.72 -13.23 -14.79
CA ILE A 53 -5.54 -11.91 -14.18
C ILE A 53 -5.12 -10.93 -15.27
N GLU A 54 -6.01 -10.03 -15.66
CA GLU A 54 -5.69 -8.98 -16.61
C GLU A 54 -5.03 -7.82 -15.86
N LYS A 55 -3.78 -7.51 -16.20
CA LYS A 55 -3.05 -6.39 -15.59
C LYS A 55 -3.61 -5.08 -16.14
N ASN A 56 -4.08 -4.22 -15.25
CA ASN A 56 -4.58 -2.91 -15.64
C ASN A 56 -3.43 -2.07 -16.23
N VAL A 57 -3.65 -1.51 -17.43
CA VAL A 57 -2.71 -0.66 -18.18
C VAL A 57 -2.28 0.58 -17.36
N ILE A 58 -3.13 1.05 -16.46
CA ILE A 58 -2.84 2.19 -15.57
C ILE A 58 -1.66 1.88 -14.62
N SER A 59 -1.52 0.63 -14.16
CA SER A 59 -0.40 0.21 -13.29
C SER A 59 0.96 0.29 -13.98
N GLU A 60 0.98 0.24 -15.31
CA GLU A 60 2.17 0.36 -16.14
C GLU A 60 2.62 1.82 -16.32
N LEU A 61 1.70 2.78 -16.19
CA LEU A 61 2.03 4.22 -16.18
C LEU A 61 2.65 4.70 -14.86
N VAL A 62 2.53 3.95 -13.76
CA VAL A 62 3.08 4.30 -12.43
C VAL A 62 4.31 3.47 -12.06
N LYS A 63 4.77 2.61 -12.98
CA LYS A 63 5.93 1.72 -12.84
C LYS A 63 7.20 2.60 -12.65
N GLY A 64 7.72 2.61 -11.43
CA GLY A 64 8.93 3.38 -11.07
C GLY A 64 8.79 4.33 -9.87
N ILE A 65 7.57 4.55 -9.35
CA ILE A 65 7.33 5.43 -8.18
C ILE A 65 7.05 4.63 -6.89
N THR A 66 6.66 3.35 -7.01
CA THR A 66 6.34 2.48 -5.86
C THR A 66 6.77 1.02 -6.09
N VAL A 67 7.04 0.31 -4.99
CA VAL A 67 7.31 -1.13 -4.98
C VAL A 67 6.03 -1.86 -5.39
N THR A 68 5.97 -2.35 -6.62
CA THR A 68 4.87 -3.20 -7.05
C THR A 68 4.99 -4.57 -6.36
N PRO A 69 3.99 -5.03 -5.59
CA PRO A 69 4.04 -6.35 -4.96
C PRO A 69 4.30 -7.44 -6.00
N SER A 70 5.04 -8.47 -5.61
CA SER A 70 5.37 -9.56 -6.53
C SER A 70 4.11 -10.35 -6.90
N MET A 71 4.14 -11.05 -8.04
CA MET A 71 3.01 -11.88 -8.46
C MET A 71 2.75 -13.01 -7.45
N GLU A 72 3.81 -13.51 -6.81
CA GLU A 72 3.76 -14.56 -5.80
C GLU A 72 3.04 -14.09 -4.52
N ASP A 73 3.27 -12.84 -4.09
CA ASP A 73 2.53 -12.23 -2.97
C ASP A 73 1.04 -12.09 -3.31
N THR A 74 0.74 -11.67 -4.55
CA THR A 74 -0.63 -11.54 -5.04
C THR A 74 -1.35 -12.90 -5.03
N ILE A 75 -0.65 -13.98 -5.39
CA ILE A 75 -1.18 -15.35 -5.38
C ILE A 75 -1.42 -15.85 -3.97
N ASN A 76 -0.54 -15.54 -3.01
CA ASN A 76 -0.73 -15.93 -1.62
C ASN A 76 -1.97 -15.24 -1.02
N VAL A 77 -2.13 -13.95 -1.29
CA VAL A 77 -3.33 -13.19 -0.89
C VAL A 77 -4.58 -13.75 -1.56
N LEU A 78 -4.53 -14.05 -2.86
CA LEU A 78 -5.62 -14.65 -3.62
C LEU A 78 -6.00 -16.03 -3.07
N THR A 79 -5.00 -16.88 -2.81
CA THR A 79 -5.20 -18.22 -2.26
C THR A 79 -5.87 -18.13 -0.89
N TYR A 80 -5.39 -17.23 -0.03
CA TYR A 80 -5.99 -16.96 1.28
C TYR A 80 -7.44 -16.46 1.16
N ALA A 81 -7.71 -15.53 0.22
CA ALA A 81 -9.04 -14.98 0.00
C ALA A 81 -10.03 -16.04 -0.55
N ILE A 82 -9.63 -16.84 -1.53
CA ILE A 82 -10.45 -17.88 -2.14
C ILE A 82 -10.72 -19.02 -1.14
N THR A 83 -9.74 -19.36 -0.31
CA THR A 83 -9.89 -20.40 0.72
C THR A 83 -10.43 -19.84 2.06
N SER A 84 -10.81 -18.57 2.09
CA SER A 84 -11.31 -17.93 3.30
C SER A 84 -12.60 -18.58 3.79
N ARG A 85 -12.78 -18.63 5.11
CA ARG A 85 -13.99 -19.20 5.74
C ARG A 85 -15.25 -18.49 5.25
N THR A 86 -15.20 -17.16 5.15
CA THR A 86 -16.33 -16.33 4.72
C THR A 86 -16.79 -16.68 3.32
N LEU A 87 -15.86 -16.81 2.36
CA LEU A 87 -16.21 -17.12 0.98
C LEU A 87 -16.71 -18.56 0.83
N ILE A 88 -16.06 -19.53 1.46
CA ILE A 88 -16.50 -20.94 1.41
C ILE A 88 -17.86 -21.12 2.08
N SER A 89 -18.14 -20.41 3.17
CA SER A 89 -19.48 -20.39 3.78
C SER A 89 -20.52 -19.88 2.77
N LYS A 90 -20.29 -18.71 2.14
CA LYS A 90 -21.18 -18.18 1.11
C LYS A 90 -21.41 -19.18 -0.04
N VAL A 91 -20.38 -19.93 -0.45
CA VAL A 91 -20.50 -20.99 -1.47
C VAL A 91 -21.39 -22.14 -0.99
N VAL A 92 -21.21 -22.61 0.26
CA VAL A 92 -22.05 -23.65 0.86
C VAL A 92 -23.51 -23.20 0.94
N ASP A 93 -23.74 -21.97 1.41
CA ASP A 93 -25.06 -21.34 1.52
C ASP A 93 -25.69 -21.10 0.13
N THR A 94 -24.89 -20.91 -0.93
CA THR A 94 -25.42 -20.77 -2.30
C THR A 94 -25.78 -22.12 -2.92
N LEU A 95 -25.08 -23.18 -2.52
CA LEU A 95 -25.29 -24.55 -2.99
C LEU A 95 -26.31 -25.33 -2.13
N ASP A 96 -27.09 -24.60 -1.31
CA ASP A 96 -27.81 -24.91 -0.06
C ASP A 96 -28.75 -26.14 0.03
N VAL A 97 -28.63 -27.13 -0.86
CA VAL A 97 -29.56 -28.28 -0.90
C VAL A 97 -28.86 -29.63 -0.90
N ASN A 98 -27.61 -29.73 -1.37
CA ASN A 98 -26.97 -31.04 -1.58
C ASN A 98 -25.76 -31.34 -0.66
N LEU A 99 -25.16 -30.32 -0.03
CA LEU A 99 -23.93 -30.46 0.76
C LEU A 99 -24.18 -30.47 2.28
N ALA A 100 -24.93 -29.49 2.80
CA ALA A 100 -25.14 -29.31 4.24
C ALA A 100 -25.93 -30.47 4.90
N LYS A 101 -26.91 -31.07 4.19
CA LYS A 101 -27.67 -32.24 4.67
C LYS A 101 -26.82 -33.49 4.91
N ARG A 102 -25.58 -33.54 4.39
CA ARG A 102 -24.75 -34.75 4.36
C ARG A 102 -23.82 -34.89 5.57
N GLU A 103 -23.44 -33.79 6.23
CA GLU A 103 -22.40 -33.79 7.28
C GLU A 103 -22.86 -33.27 8.65
N GLY A 104 -24.02 -32.58 8.77
CA GLY A 104 -24.63 -32.22 10.07
C GLY A 104 -23.90 -31.14 10.90
N ASP A 105 -22.59 -30.96 10.70
CA ASP A 105 -21.74 -29.91 11.26
C ASP A 105 -21.15 -29.06 10.13
N THR A 106 -21.57 -27.80 10.05
CA THR A 106 -21.14 -26.84 9.03
C THR A 106 -19.67 -26.46 9.18
N ASP A 107 -19.10 -26.46 10.39
CA ASP A 107 -17.71 -26.03 10.61
C ASP A 107 -16.71 -27.10 10.14
N ALA A 108 -17.02 -28.38 10.41
CA ALA A 108 -16.26 -29.51 9.91
C ALA A 108 -16.28 -29.57 8.37
N LEU A 109 -17.44 -29.32 7.76
CA LEU A 109 -17.61 -29.26 6.31
C LEU A 109 -16.75 -28.15 5.69
N ILE A 110 -16.78 -26.93 6.24
CA ILE A 110 -15.98 -25.82 5.72
C ILE A 110 -14.48 -26.15 5.76
N LYS A 111 -13.97 -26.71 6.87
CA LYS A 111 -12.56 -27.14 6.99
C LYS A 111 -12.20 -28.20 5.96
N LYS A 112 -13.10 -29.14 5.69
CA LYS A 112 -12.91 -30.18 4.66
C LYS A 112 -12.86 -29.57 3.26
N LEU A 113 -13.74 -28.63 2.95
CA LEU A 113 -13.77 -27.92 1.67
C LEU A 113 -12.51 -27.06 1.47
N GLN A 114 -12.04 -26.37 2.51
CA GLN A 114 -10.77 -25.64 2.51
C GLN A 114 -9.59 -26.53 2.14
N ARG A 115 -9.45 -27.69 2.81
CA ARG A 115 -8.35 -28.64 2.56
C ARG A 115 -8.42 -29.32 1.20
N SER A 116 -9.62 -29.45 0.64
CA SER A 116 -9.86 -30.13 -0.64
C SER A 116 -9.82 -29.17 -1.84
N THR A 117 -9.69 -27.86 -1.58
CA THR A 117 -9.52 -26.83 -2.60
C THR A 117 -8.03 -26.54 -2.76
N THR A 118 -7.54 -26.58 -3.99
CA THR A 118 -6.14 -26.30 -4.32
C THR A 118 -6.09 -25.18 -5.35
N VAL A 119 -5.22 -24.20 -5.14
CA VAL A 119 -4.95 -23.13 -6.10
C VAL A 119 -3.52 -23.32 -6.60
N LYS A 120 -3.35 -23.43 -7.92
CA LYS A 120 -2.04 -23.60 -8.57
C LYS A 120 -1.84 -22.57 -9.66
N VAL A 121 -0.61 -22.08 -9.78
CA VAL A 121 -0.18 -21.21 -10.87
C VAL A 121 0.11 -22.06 -12.10
N LYS A 122 -0.44 -21.67 -13.24
CA LYS A 122 -0.17 -22.33 -14.53
C LYS A 122 0.80 -21.52 -15.40
N ASP A 123 0.66 -20.20 -15.42
CA ASP A 123 1.52 -19.27 -16.17
C ASP A 123 1.51 -17.88 -15.51
N LYS A 124 2.27 -16.91 -16.05
CA LYS A 124 2.50 -15.56 -15.46
C LYS A 124 1.23 -14.84 -15.03
N ASN A 125 0.10 -15.07 -15.68
CA ASN A 125 -1.20 -14.42 -15.37
C ASN A 125 -2.36 -15.44 -15.28
N LEU A 126 -2.08 -16.74 -15.25
CA LEU A 126 -3.11 -17.79 -15.24
C LEU A 126 -3.00 -18.62 -13.97
N PHE A 127 -4.12 -18.73 -13.26
CA PHE A 127 -4.23 -19.62 -12.11
C PHE A 127 -5.38 -20.61 -12.30
N THR A 128 -5.21 -21.76 -11.68
CA THR A 128 -6.15 -22.87 -11.71
C THR A 128 -6.65 -23.10 -10.31
N ILE A 129 -7.96 -23.13 -10.15
CA ILE A 129 -8.63 -23.51 -8.91
C ILE A 129 -9.20 -24.90 -9.14
N SER A 130 -8.78 -25.86 -8.32
CA SER A 130 -9.31 -27.21 -8.37
C SER A 130 -9.89 -27.66 -7.04
N PHE A 131 -10.93 -28.50 -7.13
CA PHE A 131 -11.59 -29.07 -5.97
C PHE A 131 -11.98 -30.52 -6.25
N SER A 132 -11.77 -31.37 -5.25
CA SER A 132 -11.99 -32.82 -5.35
C SER A 132 -13.12 -33.29 -4.43
N ASP A 133 -14.15 -33.93 -5.00
CA ASP A 133 -15.25 -34.54 -4.25
C ASP A 133 -15.63 -35.93 -4.77
N SER A 134 -16.37 -36.72 -3.99
CA SER A 134 -16.89 -38.01 -4.44
C SER A 134 -18.01 -37.88 -5.48
N ASN A 135 -18.71 -36.73 -5.53
CA ASN A 135 -19.72 -36.45 -6.54
C ASN A 135 -19.16 -35.46 -7.59
N PRO A 136 -19.07 -35.87 -8.87
CA PRO A 136 -18.51 -35.01 -9.92
C PRO A 136 -19.33 -33.73 -10.13
N LYS A 137 -20.66 -33.76 -9.90
CA LYS A 137 -21.51 -32.57 -10.03
C LYS A 137 -21.19 -31.54 -8.94
N VAL A 138 -21.02 -32.00 -7.70
CA VAL A 138 -20.62 -31.15 -6.56
C VAL A 138 -19.26 -30.54 -6.83
N ALA A 139 -18.31 -31.33 -7.34
CA ALA A 139 -16.98 -30.82 -7.66
C ALA A 139 -17.02 -29.65 -8.66
N ARG A 140 -17.80 -29.82 -9.74
CA ARG A 140 -18.02 -28.80 -10.77
C ARG A 140 -18.71 -27.55 -10.21
N ASP A 141 -19.85 -27.75 -9.55
CA ASP A 141 -20.72 -26.66 -9.10
C ASP A 141 -20.06 -25.83 -8.00
N PHE A 142 -19.28 -26.48 -7.14
CA PHE A 142 -18.46 -25.80 -6.13
C PHE A 142 -17.42 -24.87 -6.75
N VAL A 143 -16.59 -25.36 -7.69
CA VAL A 143 -15.54 -24.52 -8.31
C VAL A 143 -16.15 -23.35 -9.07
N ASN A 144 -17.19 -23.59 -9.87
CA ASN A 144 -17.84 -22.52 -10.64
C ASN A 144 -18.48 -21.46 -9.71
N THR A 145 -19.13 -21.89 -8.64
CA THR A 145 -19.75 -20.98 -7.66
C THR A 145 -18.69 -20.21 -6.88
N LEU A 146 -17.61 -20.86 -6.46
CA LEU A 146 -16.49 -20.25 -5.75
C LEU A 146 -15.81 -19.17 -6.61
N VAL A 147 -15.50 -19.48 -7.86
CA VAL A 147 -14.91 -18.52 -8.81
C VAL A 147 -15.84 -17.33 -9.02
N ARG A 148 -17.14 -17.58 -9.26
CA ARG A 148 -18.13 -16.53 -9.48
C ARG A 148 -18.25 -15.61 -8.27
N LEU A 149 -18.44 -16.16 -7.07
CA LEU A 149 -18.58 -15.38 -5.84
C LEU A 149 -17.30 -14.62 -5.51
N TYR A 150 -16.12 -15.20 -5.76
CA TYR A 150 -14.86 -14.49 -5.58
C TYR A 150 -14.77 -13.26 -6.48
N ILE A 151 -15.06 -13.41 -7.78
CA ILE A 151 -15.02 -12.33 -8.75
C ILE A 151 -16.04 -11.25 -8.37
N GLU A 152 -17.27 -11.64 -8.00
CA GLU A 152 -18.34 -10.72 -7.59
C GLU A 152 -18.00 -9.95 -6.32
N GLU A 153 -17.47 -10.62 -5.29
CA GLU A 153 -17.04 -9.98 -4.04
C GLU A 153 -15.87 -9.02 -4.27
N ASN A 154 -14.87 -9.43 -5.07
CA ASN A 154 -13.71 -8.61 -5.36
C ASN A 154 -14.09 -7.34 -6.15
N ILE A 155 -14.96 -7.50 -7.17
CA ILE A 155 -15.51 -6.37 -7.92
C ILE A 155 -16.32 -5.45 -6.99
N SER A 156 -17.15 -6.00 -6.11
CA SER A 156 -17.99 -5.22 -5.20
C SER A 156 -17.17 -4.46 -4.15
N SER A 157 -16.17 -5.11 -3.55
CA SER A 157 -15.25 -4.50 -2.59
C SER A 157 -14.50 -3.32 -3.23
N LYS A 158 -13.94 -3.54 -4.43
CA LYS A 158 -13.20 -2.51 -5.16
C LYS A 158 -14.08 -1.33 -5.57
N ARG A 159 -15.31 -1.60 -6.04
CA ARG A 159 -16.31 -0.56 -6.32
C ARG A 159 -16.66 0.24 -5.06
N GLY A 160 -16.75 -0.42 -3.91
CA GLY A 160 -16.96 0.22 -2.60
C GLY A 160 -15.81 1.16 -2.21
N GLU A 161 -14.57 0.70 -2.30
CA GLU A 161 -13.38 1.51 -2.02
C GLU A 161 -13.29 2.75 -2.93
N SER A 162 -13.51 2.58 -4.23
CA SER A 162 -13.54 3.69 -5.20
C SER A 162 -14.67 4.69 -4.90
N TYR A 163 -15.83 4.21 -4.47
CA TYR A 163 -16.95 5.04 -4.05
C TYR A 163 -16.62 5.84 -2.78
N ASP A 164 -16.06 5.18 -1.76
CA ASP A 164 -15.68 5.82 -0.49
C ASP A 164 -14.59 6.88 -0.67
N ALA A 165 -13.58 6.60 -1.50
CA ALA A 165 -12.52 7.56 -1.84
C ALA A 165 -13.09 8.79 -2.56
N THR A 166 -14.01 8.58 -3.51
CA THR A 166 -14.68 9.68 -4.22
C THR A 166 -15.52 10.51 -3.26
N LYS A 167 -16.32 9.86 -2.40
CA LYS A 167 -17.13 10.53 -1.39
C LYS A 167 -16.27 11.37 -0.44
N PHE A 168 -15.16 10.80 0.05
CA PHE A 168 -14.19 11.52 0.88
C PHE A 168 -13.65 12.76 0.16
N LEU A 169 -13.24 12.64 -1.11
CA LEU A 169 -12.75 13.77 -1.89
C LEU A 169 -13.82 14.86 -2.05
N SER A 170 -15.08 14.49 -2.31
CA SER A 170 -16.20 15.45 -2.39
C SER A 170 -16.40 16.21 -1.08
N GLU A 171 -16.42 15.51 0.06
CA GLU A 171 -16.56 16.14 1.39
C GLU A 171 -15.38 17.07 1.72
N GLN A 172 -14.16 16.70 1.31
CA GLN A 172 -12.98 17.55 1.45
C GLN A 172 -13.05 18.79 0.53
N ILE A 173 -13.53 18.64 -0.71
CA ILE A 173 -13.71 19.77 -1.63
C ILE A 173 -14.67 20.80 -1.03
N ASP A 174 -15.80 20.38 -0.47
CA ASP A 174 -16.77 21.29 0.16
C ASP A 174 -16.16 22.02 1.37
N THR A 175 -15.39 21.29 2.18
CA THR A 175 -14.68 21.85 3.34
C THR A 175 -13.65 22.90 2.91
N PHE A 176 -12.84 22.61 1.88
CA PHE A 176 -11.82 23.52 1.38
C PHE A 176 -12.41 24.68 0.56
N SER A 177 -13.55 24.48 -0.11
CA SER A 177 -14.31 25.55 -0.75
C SER A 177 -14.74 26.59 0.28
N THR A 178 -15.30 26.13 1.41
CA THR A 178 -15.71 27.02 2.51
C THR A 178 -14.52 27.75 3.13
N LYS A 179 -13.38 27.07 3.29
CA LYS A 179 -12.14 27.71 3.80
C LYS A 179 -11.59 28.74 2.83
N LEU A 180 -11.62 28.46 1.52
CA LEU A 180 -11.19 29.38 0.49
C LEU A 180 -12.08 30.63 0.50
N GLU A 181 -13.40 30.47 0.53
CA GLU A 181 -14.35 31.59 0.60
C GLU A 181 -14.09 32.49 1.82
N LYS A 182 -13.87 31.90 3.01
CA LYS A 182 -13.49 32.66 4.21
C LYS A 182 -12.17 33.41 4.04
N ALA A 183 -11.15 32.77 3.48
CA ALA A 183 -9.86 33.42 3.23
C ALA A 183 -9.99 34.57 2.21
N GLU A 184 -10.83 34.42 1.19
CA GLU A 184 -11.15 35.50 0.25
C GLU A 184 -11.88 36.65 0.92
N GLU A 185 -12.83 36.36 1.81
CA GLU A 185 -13.55 37.36 2.58
C GLU A 185 -12.61 38.12 3.52
N GLU A 186 -11.70 37.45 4.21
CA GLU A 186 -10.68 38.07 5.06
C GLU A 186 -9.74 38.99 4.27
N VAL A 187 -9.24 38.56 3.11
CA VAL A 187 -8.44 39.40 2.21
C VAL A 187 -9.23 40.65 1.78
N ASN A 188 -10.49 40.47 1.38
CA ASN A 188 -11.34 41.57 0.94
C ASN A 188 -11.67 42.53 2.09
N ALA A 189 -11.94 42.01 3.29
CA ALA A 189 -12.16 42.81 4.49
C ALA A 189 -10.90 43.62 4.86
N TYR A 190 -9.73 43.00 4.78
CA TYR A 190 -8.46 43.67 5.04
C TYR A 190 -8.17 44.77 4.00
N LYS A 191 -8.44 44.51 2.72
CA LYS A 191 -8.34 45.53 1.66
C LYS A 191 -9.32 46.68 1.85
N ARG A 192 -10.53 46.43 2.37
CA ARG A 192 -11.49 47.49 2.71
C ARG A 192 -11.03 48.34 3.90
N ASP A 193 -10.51 47.74 4.96
CA ASP A 193 -10.06 48.45 6.17
C ASP A 193 -8.74 49.20 5.98
N LYS A 194 -7.76 48.57 5.33
CA LYS A 194 -6.37 49.08 5.19
C LYS A 194 -5.99 49.50 3.78
N GLY A 195 -6.88 49.39 2.80
CA GLY A 195 -6.57 49.68 1.38
C GLY A 195 -6.05 51.10 1.13
N GLY A 196 -6.57 52.07 1.87
CA GLY A 196 -6.08 53.45 1.84
C GLY A 196 -4.62 53.59 2.29
N LEU A 197 -4.16 52.79 3.26
CA LEU A 197 -2.76 52.77 3.71
C LEU A 197 -1.85 52.01 2.74
N ILE A 198 -2.31 50.87 2.23
CA ILE A 198 -1.52 49.96 1.39
C ILE A 198 -1.21 50.59 0.02
N SER A 199 -2.11 51.45 -0.46
CA SER A 199 -1.97 52.14 -1.75
C SER A 199 -1.03 53.36 -1.70
N ILE A 200 -0.57 53.76 -0.51
CA ILE A 200 0.35 54.89 -0.36
C ILE A 200 1.74 54.47 -0.81
N ASP A 201 2.35 55.33 -1.63
CA ASP A 201 3.73 55.20 -2.03
C ASP A 201 4.65 55.67 -0.90
N GLU A 202 5.37 54.73 -0.29
CA GLU A 202 6.30 54.97 0.81
C GLU A 202 7.41 55.95 0.41
N GLY A 203 7.88 55.89 -0.84
CA GLY A 203 8.92 56.77 -1.35
C GLY A 203 8.46 58.21 -1.41
N LYS A 204 7.26 58.45 -1.98
CA LYS A 204 6.67 59.80 -2.04
C LYS A 204 6.37 60.36 -0.65
N LEU A 205 5.80 59.55 0.24
CA LEU A 205 5.51 59.99 1.61
C LEU A 205 6.80 60.35 2.36
N PHE A 206 7.87 59.56 2.17
CA PHE A 206 9.18 59.85 2.74
C PHE A 206 9.79 61.15 2.20
N GLU A 207 9.70 61.40 0.91
CA GLU A 207 10.12 62.66 0.30
C GLU A 207 9.34 63.87 0.85
N GLU A 208 8.02 63.77 0.97
CA GLU A 208 7.18 64.82 1.55
C GLU A 208 7.56 65.12 3.02
N ILE A 209 7.85 64.09 3.81
CA ILE A 209 8.32 64.25 5.19
C ILE A 209 9.65 64.99 5.22
N ASN A 210 10.61 64.61 4.37
CA ASN A 210 11.93 65.25 4.33
C ASN A 210 11.82 66.72 3.89
N MET A 211 11.00 67.02 2.88
CA MET A 211 10.73 68.40 2.46
C MET A 211 10.09 69.23 3.60
N ALA A 212 9.14 68.65 4.34
CA ALA A 212 8.52 69.31 5.49
C ALA A 212 9.52 69.53 6.63
N GLN A 213 10.41 68.57 6.89
CA GLN A 213 11.48 68.69 7.88
C GLN A 213 12.48 69.80 7.53
N GLN A 214 12.87 69.90 6.25
CA GLN A 214 13.75 70.96 5.78
C GLN A 214 13.10 72.34 5.95
N LYS A 215 11.83 72.49 5.54
CA LYS A 215 11.06 73.73 5.78
C LYS A 215 10.95 74.08 7.26
N LEU A 216 10.71 73.08 8.12
CA LEU A 216 10.64 73.27 9.57
C LEU A 216 11.98 73.77 10.13
N TYR A 217 13.10 73.22 9.65
CA TYR A 217 14.43 73.67 10.04
C TYR A 217 14.71 75.12 9.61
N ASP A 218 14.38 75.48 8.37
CA ASP A 218 14.54 76.83 7.86
C ASP A 218 13.72 77.86 8.66
N LEU A 219 12.47 77.51 9.00
CA LEU A 219 11.61 78.36 9.82
C LEU A 219 12.14 78.53 11.24
N GLN A 220 12.65 77.45 11.85
CA GLN A 220 13.27 77.52 13.18
C GLN A 220 14.50 78.42 13.19
N LEU A 221 15.31 78.37 12.14
CA LEU A 221 16.46 79.26 12.00
C LEU A 221 16.03 80.72 11.93
N ARG A 222 15.05 81.04 11.09
CA ARG A 222 14.49 82.40 10.97
C ARG A 222 13.86 82.90 12.27
N ARG A 223 13.08 82.05 12.96
CA ARG A 223 12.52 82.39 14.27
C ARG A 223 13.61 82.67 15.29
N ARG A 224 14.67 81.85 15.34
CA ARG A 224 15.79 82.03 16.27
C ARG A 224 16.52 83.35 16.02
N GLN A 225 16.68 83.74 14.74
CA GLN A 225 17.22 85.05 14.37
C GLN A 225 16.32 86.19 14.88
N LEU A 226 15.01 86.11 14.65
CA LEU A 226 14.05 87.10 15.15
C LEU A 226 13.98 87.15 16.69
N GLU A 227 14.08 86.02 17.38
CA GLU A 227 14.15 85.97 18.84
C GLU A 227 15.43 86.62 19.37
N GLY A 228 16.55 86.44 18.67
CA GLY A 228 17.80 87.16 18.92
C GLY A 228 17.62 88.67 18.75
N MET A 229 16.97 89.12 17.66
CA MET A 229 16.65 90.52 17.40
C MET A 229 15.71 91.09 18.47
N ARG A 230 14.69 90.34 18.89
CA ARG A 230 13.78 90.70 19.98
C ARG A 230 14.52 90.88 21.31
N GLN A 231 15.45 89.99 21.66
CA GLN A 231 16.22 90.11 22.90
C GLN A 231 17.13 91.35 22.91
N VAL A 232 17.77 91.65 21.77
CA VAL A 232 18.59 92.86 21.61
C VAL A 232 17.71 94.10 21.72
N THR A 233 16.59 94.13 20.99
CA THR A 233 15.64 95.25 20.98
C THR A 233 14.96 95.48 22.34
N LYS A 234 14.68 94.43 23.11
CA LYS A 234 14.09 94.52 24.45
C LYS A 234 15.08 94.97 25.54
N LYS A 235 16.37 94.71 25.37
CA LYS A 235 17.44 95.14 26.31
C LYS A 235 18.01 96.51 26.01
N SER A 236 17.92 96.96 24.76
CA SER A 236 18.40 98.27 24.34
C SER A 236 17.38 99.36 24.66
N THR A 237 17.80 100.37 25.42
CA THR A 237 17.04 101.60 25.66
C THR A 237 17.00 102.52 24.43
N ASP A 238 17.82 102.24 23.39
CA ASP A 238 17.88 102.98 22.12
C ASP A 238 17.77 102.02 20.90
N PRO A 239 16.76 102.18 20.02
CA PRO A 239 16.56 101.33 18.83
C PRO A 239 17.73 101.39 17.83
N LEU A 240 18.43 102.53 17.72
CA LEU A 240 19.59 102.64 16.83
C LEU A 240 20.78 101.83 17.36
N GLN A 241 20.93 101.74 18.67
CA GLN A 241 21.97 100.95 19.33
C GLN A 241 21.66 99.44 19.28
N ALA A 242 20.37 99.08 19.32
CA ALA A 242 19.90 97.72 19.07
C ALA A 242 20.24 97.27 17.64
N LYS A 243 19.92 98.11 16.64
CA LYS A 243 20.21 97.86 15.22
C LYS A 243 21.72 97.74 14.96
N LEU A 244 22.52 98.59 15.60
CA LEU A 244 23.98 98.51 15.57
C LEU A 244 24.49 97.16 16.11
N THR A 245 23.97 96.71 17.25
CA THR A 245 24.37 95.45 17.90
C THR A 245 24.00 94.23 17.04
N VAL A 246 22.83 94.26 16.37
CA VAL A 246 22.42 93.21 15.42
C VAL A 246 23.32 93.20 14.17
N LEU A 247 23.61 94.37 13.59
CA LEU A 247 24.49 94.48 12.42
C LEU A 247 25.94 94.10 12.75
N GLN A 248 26.43 94.44 13.94
CA GLN A 248 27.76 94.01 14.42
C GLN A 248 27.83 92.48 14.57
N ARG A 249 26.83 91.84 15.17
CA ARG A 249 26.77 90.38 15.22
C ARG A 249 26.72 89.75 13.83
N LYS A 250 25.93 90.33 12.91
CA LYS A 250 25.87 89.87 11.52
C LYS A 250 27.22 89.99 10.81
N LEU A 251 27.96 91.08 11.08
CA LEU A 251 29.31 91.27 10.56
C LEU A 251 30.29 90.24 11.13
N ASP A 252 30.22 89.97 12.44
CA ASP A 252 31.07 88.98 13.10
C ASP A 252 30.79 87.57 12.55
N ASP A 253 29.52 87.21 12.37
CA ASP A 253 29.13 85.94 11.74
C ASP A 253 29.62 85.84 10.28
N LEU A 254 29.48 86.91 9.48
CA LEU A 254 29.98 86.95 8.10
C LEU A 254 31.50 86.86 8.03
N ARG A 255 32.23 87.42 9.01
CA ARG A 255 33.69 87.37 9.08
C ARG A 255 34.24 85.99 9.47
N VAL A 256 33.42 85.12 10.04
CA VAL A 256 33.80 83.71 10.27
C VAL A 256 33.92 82.95 8.94
N GLN A 257 33.16 83.35 7.91
CA GLN A 257 33.07 82.64 6.63
C GLN A 257 33.66 83.39 5.43
N TYR A 258 33.75 84.73 5.50
CA TYR A 258 34.12 85.59 4.38
C TYR A 258 35.19 86.62 4.74
N THR A 259 36.00 87.00 3.75
CA THR A 259 37.02 88.05 3.89
C THR A 259 36.43 89.46 3.79
N ASP A 260 37.19 90.44 4.29
CA ASP A 260 36.76 91.84 4.44
C ASP A 260 36.36 92.57 3.14
N SER A 261 36.66 91.98 1.97
CA SER A 261 36.36 92.48 0.62
C SER A 261 35.12 91.86 -0.02
N PHE A 262 34.46 90.89 0.62
CA PHE A 262 33.24 90.27 0.10
C PHE A 262 32.08 91.30 0.06
N PRO A 263 31.28 91.37 -1.03
CA PRO A 263 30.27 92.42 -1.20
C PRO A 263 29.31 92.59 -0.02
N GLU A 264 28.85 91.49 0.60
CA GLU A 264 27.96 91.57 1.77
C GLU A 264 28.66 92.06 3.04
N VAL A 265 29.95 91.79 3.21
CA VAL A 265 30.75 92.31 4.33
C VAL A 265 30.95 93.82 4.17
N VAL A 266 31.18 94.28 2.94
CA VAL A 266 31.31 95.71 2.62
C VAL A 266 29.98 96.43 2.82
N SER A 267 28.86 95.86 2.37
CA SER A 267 27.54 96.46 2.55
C SER A 267 27.16 96.54 4.04
N VAL A 268 27.36 95.47 4.81
CA VAL A 268 27.07 95.47 6.26
C VAL A 268 27.99 96.44 7.01
N LYS A 269 29.27 96.58 6.62
CA LYS A 269 30.15 97.62 7.18
C LYS A 269 29.67 99.03 6.86
N ALA A 270 29.20 99.27 5.64
CA ALA A 270 28.64 100.56 5.24
C ALA A 270 27.37 100.88 6.04
N ASP A 271 26.50 99.88 6.25
CA ASP A 271 25.30 100.01 7.08
C ASP A 271 25.65 100.29 8.54
N ILE A 272 26.65 99.61 9.10
CA ILE A 272 27.16 99.88 10.46
C ILE A 272 27.70 101.30 10.57
N ALA A 273 28.46 101.77 9.57
CA ALA A 273 29.00 103.12 9.55
C ALA A 273 27.88 104.16 9.50
N ALA A 274 26.88 103.97 8.63
CA ALA A 274 25.71 104.84 8.52
C ALA A 274 24.91 104.90 9.82
N VAL A 275 24.66 103.76 10.48
CA VAL A 275 23.96 103.70 11.78
C VAL A 275 24.79 104.34 12.89
N LYS A 276 26.12 104.16 12.88
CA LYS A 276 27.04 104.78 13.84
C LYS A 276 27.12 106.29 13.67
N ASP A 277 27.05 106.79 12.45
CA ASP A 277 27.03 108.23 12.16
C ASP A 277 25.68 108.84 12.53
N GLN A 278 24.56 108.13 12.30
CA GLN A 278 23.24 108.52 12.82
C GLN A 278 23.20 108.59 14.36
N LEU A 279 23.91 107.69 15.05
CA LEU A 279 24.07 107.73 16.52
C LEU A 279 24.93 108.94 16.97
N LYS A 280 25.95 109.32 16.21
CA LYS A 280 26.82 110.48 16.52
C LYS A 280 26.17 111.83 16.25
N SER A 281 25.31 111.92 15.23
CA SER A 281 24.60 113.15 14.86
C SER A 281 23.43 113.48 15.79
N ARG A 282 23.06 112.57 16.70
CA ARG A 282 21.99 112.74 17.68
C ARG A 282 22.52 113.48 18.93
N LYS A 283 22.38 114.81 18.96
CA LYS A 283 22.95 115.69 20.00
C LYS A 283 22.09 115.91 21.27
N ASP A 284 20.91 115.30 21.36
CA ASP A 284 20.10 115.32 22.59
C ASP A 284 19.89 113.88 23.11
N GLY A 285 20.47 113.59 24.27
CA GLY A 285 20.43 112.29 24.94
C GLY A 285 19.07 111.96 25.59
N THR A 286 17.97 112.15 24.87
CA THR A 286 16.68 111.55 25.26
C THR A 286 16.58 110.17 24.61
N PRO A 287 16.58 109.08 25.40
CA PRO A 287 16.28 107.76 24.88
C PRO A 287 14.85 107.82 24.35
N GLN A 288 14.68 107.75 23.02
CA GLN A 288 13.36 107.45 22.49
C GLN A 288 13.03 106.02 22.93
N PRO A 289 11.92 105.80 23.66
CA PRO A 289 11.48 104.46 23.99
C PRO A 289 11.41 103.67 22.68
N VAL A 290 11.91 102.44 22.71
CA VAL A 290 11.70 101.48 21.63
C VAL A 290 10.23 101.56 21.21
N ASP A 291 9.95 101.85 19.93
CA ASP A 291 8.59 101.97 19.44
C ASP A 291 7.85 100.65 19.76
N PRO A 292 6.81 100.67 20.62
CA PRO A 292 6.04 99.48 20.95
C PRO A 292 5.53 98.76 19.69
N GLN A 293 5.38 99.47 18.57
CA GLN A 293 4.95 98.91 17.29
C GLN A 293 6.00 98.01 16.61
N GLU A 294 7.30 98.33 16.67
CA GLU A 294 8.34 97.47 16.07
C GLU A 294 8.54 96.17 16.87
N LEU A 295 8.51 96.27 18.21
CA LEU A 295 8.58 95.09 19.06
C LEU A 295 7.34 94.20 18.86
N ALA A 296 6.15 94.80 18.72
CA ALA A 296 4.90 94.08 18.44
C ALA A 296 4.92 93.39 17.07
N LYS A 297 5.53 93.98 16.03
CA LYS A 297 5.70 93.35 14.71
C LYS A 297 6.61 92.12 14.78
N ILE A 298 7.75 92.23 15.46
CA ILE A 298 8.68 91.09 15.66
C ILE A 298 8.01 90.00 16.50
N GLU A 299 7.27 90.36 17.55
CA GLU A 299 6.52 89.42 18.39
C GLU A 299 5.42 88.70 17.57
N TYR A 300 4.72 89.44 16.70
CA TYR A 300 3.74 88.89 15.77
C TYR A 300 4.38 87.89 14.79
N GLU A 301 5.49 88.25 14.12
CA GLU A 301 6.19 87.35 13.20
C GLU A 301 6.72 86.09 13.90
N ILE A 302 7.29 86.22 15.10
CA ILE A 302 7.73 85.08 15.91
C ILE A 302 6.54 84.17 16.24
N SER A 303 5.40 84.74 16.63
CA SER A 303 4.19 83.96 16.95
C SER A 303 3.62 83.26 15.70
N ALA A 304 3.62 83.92 14.55
CA ALA A 304 3.20 83.34 13.27
C ALA A 304 4.10 82.17 12.88
N TYR A 305 5.43 82.33 12.99
CA TYR A 305 6.37 81.24 12.74
C TYR A 305 6.16 80.07 13.69
N LYS A 306 5.94 80.30 15.00
CA LYS A 306 5.61 79.22 15.95
C LYS A 306 4.37 78.43 15.53
N VAL A 307 3.29 79.11 15.13
CA VAL A 307 2.07 78.43 14.67
C VAL A 307 2.35 77.55 13.44
N THR A 308 3.15 78.05 12.49
CA THR A 308 3.54 77.26 11.30
C THR A 308 4.48 76.09 11.65
N GLU A 309 5.44 76.30 12.55
CA GLU A 309 6.32 75.24 13.05
C GLU A 309 5.52 74.12 13.73
N ASP A 310 4.54 74.48 14.57
CA ASP A 310 3.68 73.51 15.26
C ASP A 310 2.76 72.76 14.30
N GLY A 311 2.28 73.43 13.24
CA GLY A 311 1.56 72.78 12.14
C GLY A 311 2.42 71.77 11.40
N LEU A 312 3.64 72.16 11.01
CA LEU A 312 4.61 71.28 10.35
C LEU A 312 5.05 70.12 11.23
N ARG A 313 5.30 70.36 12.53
CA ARG A 313 5.63 69.30 13.50
C ARG A 313 4.52 68.26 13.59
N ARG A 314 3.26 68.71 13.64
CA ARG A 314 2.11 67.80 13.63
C ARG A 314 2.01 67.02 12.31
N TYR A 315 2.15 67.70 11.17
CA TYR A 315 2.15 67.07 9.85
C TYR A 315 3.23 65.99 9.73
N ILE A 316 4.47 66.31 10.11
CA ILE A 316 5.60 65.37 10.11
C ILE A 316 5.33 64.21 11.06
N ALA A 317 4.81 64.47 12.26
CA ALA A 317 4.52 63.40 13.23
C ALA A 317 3.46 62.44 12.69
N THR A 318 2.35 62.94 12.15
CA THR A 318 1.27 62.14 11.56
C THR A 318 1.75 61.33 10.35
N ASN A 319 2.52 61.94 9.44
CA ASN A 319 3.02 61.23 8.28
C ASN A 319 4.11 60.21 8.63
N LYS A 320 4.93 60.50 9.66
CA LYS A 320 5.92 59.54 10.16
C LYS A 320 5.26 58.31 10.79
N THR A 321 4.18 58.47 11.55
CA THR A 321 3.43 57.33 12.10
C THR A 321 2.71 56.55 11.00
N LEU A 322 2.15 57.23 10.00
CA LEU A 322 1.61 56.59 8.79
C LEU A 322 2.69 55.74 8.10
N LEU A 323 3.85 56.31 7.81
CA LEU A 323 4.97 55.62 7.16
C LEU A 323 5.42 54.38 7.93
N GLN A 324 5.43 54.42 9.26
CA GLN A 324 5.78 53.27 10.10
C GLN A 324 4.75 52.13 10.02
N ASN A 325 3.48 52.44 9.77
CA ASN A 325 2.40 51.45 9.75
C ASN A 325 2.18 50.81 8.37
N ILE A 326 2.65 51.45 7.29
CA ILE A 326 2.48 50.93 5.92
C ILE A 326 3.14 49.55 5.72
N PRO A 327 4.41 49.30 6.12
CA PRO A 327 5.04 47.98 5.96
C PRO A 327 4.30 46.87 6.70
N ALA A 328 3.83 47.16 7.92
CA ALA A 328 3.04 46.21 8.71
C ALA A 328 1.70 45.88 8.03
N ALA A 329 1.05 46.89 7.42
CA ALA A 329 -0.18 46.69 6.67
C ALA A 329 0.05 45.85 5.39
N LYS A 330 1.14 46.12 4.65
CA LYS A 330 1.51 45.33 3.46
C LYS A 330 1.84 43.88 3.80
N ALA A 331 2.64 43.65 4.83
CA ALA A 331 2.98 42.30 5.29
C ALA A 331 1.75 41.52 5.78
N GLY A 332 0.82 42.20 6.45
CA GLY A 332 -0.46 41.61 6.85
C GLY A 332 -1.30 41.15 5.66
N LEU A 333 -1.41 41.98 4.62
CA LEU A 333 -2.10 41.61 3.38
C LEU A 333 -1.42 40.44 2.66
N GLU A 334 -0.09 40.49 2.52
CA GLU A 334 0.68 39.44 1.85
C GLU A 334 0.48 38.07 2.53
N LYS A 335 0.47 38.05 3.87
CA LYS A 335 0.18 36.83 4.64
C LYS A 335 -1.20 36.25 4.28
N LEU A 336 -2.23 37.09 4.25
CA LEU A 336 -3.59 36.67 3.91
C LEU A 336 -3.70 36.21 2.45
N ASP A 337 -3.04 36.90 1.52
CA ASP A 337 -3.00 36.49 0.10
C ASP A 337 -2.27 35.14 -0.07
N LEU A 338 -1.21 34.89 0.68
CA LEU A 338 -0.50 33.61 0.67
C LEU A 338 -1.37 32.47 1.25
N GLU A 339 -2.10 32.74 2.33
CA GLU A 339 -3.05 31.79 2.91
C GLU A 339 -4.18 31.46 1.93
N LYS A 340 -4.82 32.49 1.34
CA LYS A 340 -5.80 32.31 0.25
C LYS A 340 -5.23 31.46 -0.88
N LYS A 341 -4.02 31.76 -1.34
CA LYS A 341 -3.35 31.03 -2.44
C LYS A 341 -3.12 29.56 -2.08
N ASN A 342 -2.73 29.27 -0.84
CA ASN A 342 -2.56 27.90 -0.36
C ASN A 342 -3.89 27.14 -0.32
N GLN A 343 -4.97 27.76 0.18
CA GLN A 343 -6.30 27.13 0.17
C GLN A 343 -6.78 26.85 -1.25
N LYS A 344 -6.57 27.80 -2.17
CA LYS A 344 -6.91 27.62 -3.59
C LYS A 344 -6.14 26.48 -4.23
N ASN A 345 -4.83 26.41 -4.02
CA ASN A 345 -4.00 25.33 -4.56
C ASN A 345 -4.46 23.95 -4.06
N LEU A 346 -4.80 23.82 -2.78
CA LEU A 346 -5.32 22.57 -2.20
C LEU A 346 -6.69 22.23 -2.79
N TYR A 347 -7.59 23.21 -2.92
CA TYR A 347 -8.89 23.03 -3.56
C TYR A 347 -8.74 22.54 -5.02
N ASP A 348 -7.92 23.21 -5.83
CA ASP A 348 -7.71 22.85 -7.24
C ASP A 348 -7.11 21.44 -7.38
N GLN A 349 -6.20 21.05 -6.48
CA GLN A 349 -5.65 19.70 -6.41
C GLN A 349 -6.71 18.65 -6.05
N LEU A 350 -7.58 18.93 -5.09
CA LEU A 350 -8.66 18.03 -4.68
C LEU A 350 -9.69 17.87 -5.80
N VAL A 351 -10.10 18.94 -6.46
CA VAL A 351 -11.01 18.91 -7.61
C VAL A 351 -10.43 18.10 -8.76
N SER A 352 -9.15 18.31 -9.09
CA SER A 352 -8.45 17.53 -10.12
C SER A 352 -8.41 16.03 -9.77
N ARG A 353 -8.06 15.70 -8.52
CA ARG A 353 -8.06 14.30 -8.04
C ARG A 353 -9.46 13.69 -8.03
N HIS A 354 -10.49 14.45 -7.66
CA HIS A 354 -11.87 13.99 -7.71
C HIS A 354 -12.31 13.68 -9.13
N GLY A 355 -11.99 14.55 -10.11
CA GLY A 355 -12.26 14.30 -11.52
C GLY A 355 -11.58 13.01 -12.03
N GLN A 356 -10.31 12.78 -11.65
CA GLN A 356 -9.61 11.54 -11.97
C GLN A 356 -10.24 10.30 -11.30
N SER A 357 -10.68 10.44 -10.05
CA SER A 357 -11.38 9.37 -9.29
C SER A 357 -12.71 9.01 -9.93
N GLU A 358 -13.53 9.99 -10.33
CA GLU A 358 -14.81 9.78 -11.00
C GLU A 358 -14.65 9.07 -12.35
N VAL A 359 -13.64 9.46 -13.15
CA VAL A 359 -13.30 8.73 -14.39
C VAL A 359 -12.92 7.29 -14.09
N SER A 360 -12.09 7.05 -13.07
CA SER A 360 -11.66 5.70 -12.67
C SER A 360 -12.84 4.83 -12.20
N LYS A 361 -13.72 5.39 -11.36
CA LYS A 361 -14.97 4.76 -10.92
C LYS A 361 -15.88 4.41 -12.10
N GLN A 362 -16.03 5.31 -13.07
CA GLN A 362 -16.82 5.06 -14.28
C GLN A 362 -16.22 3.93 -15.15
N MET A 363 -14.88 3.85 -15.23
CA MET A 363 -14.19 2.74 -15.91
C MET A 363 -14.41 1.38 -15.22
N GLU A 364 -14.50 1.37 -13.89
CA GLU A 364 -14.80 0.15 -13.09
C GLU A 364 -16.27 -0.29 -13.19
N VAL A 365 -17.20 0.66 -13.32
CA VAL A 365 -18.63 0.37 -13.52
C VAL A 365 -18.90 -0.22 -14.92
N GLN A 366 -18.17 0.23 -15.95
CA GLN A 366 -18.37 -0.25 -17.33
C GLN A 366 -17.73 -1.62 -17.64
N ASP A 367 -17.30 -2.40 -16.64
CA ASP A 367 -16.61 -3.69 -16.80
C ASP A 367 -15.35 -3.66 -17.68
N LYS A 368 -14.82 -2.47 -17.99
CA LYS A 368 -13.57 -2.28 -18.77
C LYS A 368 -12.32 -2.28 -17.90
N SER A 369 -12.48 -2.47 -16.59
CA SER A 369 -11.41 -2.56 -15.57
C SER A 369 -11.27 -3.99 -15.01
N THR A 370 -11.80 -5.00 -15.71
CA THR A 370 -11.84 -6.40 -15.24
C THR A 370 -10.45 -6.93 -14.93
N THR A 371 -10.13 -7.08 -13.65
CA THR A 371 -8.86 -7.66 -13.18
C THR A 371 -8.87 -9.18 -13.24
N PHE A 372 -10.05 -9.82 -13.23
CA PHE A 372 -10.19 -11.27 -13.28
C PHE A 372 -11.21 -11.69 -14.34
N ARG A 373 -10.77 -12.54 -15.27
CA ARG A 373 -11.63 -13.11 -16.32
C ARG A 373 -11.55 -14.63 -16.25
N VAL A 374 -12.71 -15.30 -16.19
CA VAL A 374 -12.75 -16.76 -16.31
C VAL A 374 -12.38 -17.13 -17.74
N VAL A 375 -11.29 -17.88 -17.91
CA VAL A 375 -10.86 -18.39 -19.22
C VAL A 375 -11.60 -19.68 -19.49
N ASP A 376 -11.48 -20.64 -18.58
CA ASP A 376 -12.12 -21.94 -18.67
C ASP A 376 -12.96 -22.21 -17.42
N PRO A 377 -14.29 -22.36 -17.54
CA PRO A 377 -15.12 -22.78 -16.43
C PRO A 377 -14.86 -24.24 -16.06
N ALA A 378 -15.21 -24.60 -14.83
CA ALA A 378 -15.10 -25.98 -14.37
C ALA A 378 -16.11 -26.87 -15.10
N ILE A 379 -15.61 -27.94 -15.72
CA ILE A 379 -16.41 -28.94 -16.45
C ILE A 379 -16.68 -30.16 -15.58
N LEU A 380 -17.72 -30.94 -15.91
CA LEU A 380 -18.03 -32.17 -15.21
C LEU A 380 -16.93 -33.22 -15.47
N PRO A 381 -16.15 -33.66 -14.47
CA PRO A 381 -15.14 -34.68 -14.67
C PRO A 381 -15.80 -36.02 -14.97
N GLN A 382 -15.43 -36.63 -16.10
CA GLN A 382 -15.93 -37.95 -16.50
C GLN A 382 -15.12 -39.10 -15.91
N LYS A 383 -13.88 -38.83 -15.45
CA LYS A 383 -12.96 -39.81 -14.87
C LYS A 383 -12.62 -39.42 -13.44
N PRO A 384 -12.49 -40.39 -12.51
CA PRO A 384 -11.96 -40.11 -11.19
C PRO A 384 -10.49 -39.70 -11.30
N ALA A 385 -10.11 -38.62 -10.62
CA ALA A 385 -8.72 -38.16 -10.56
C ALA A 385 -7.90 -39.01 -9.58
N ASN A 386 -8.54 -39.55 -8.53
CA ASN A 386 -7.90 -40.38 -7.52
C ASN A 386 -8.85 -41.42 -6.92
N PRO A 387 -8.33 -42.56 -6.43
CA PRO A 387 -6.97 -43.07 -6.62
C PRO A 387 -6.78 -43.72 -8.02
N ASN A 388 -5.54 -43.72 -8.53
CA ASN A 388 -5.19 -44.44 -9.75
C ASN A 388 -5.21 -45.95 -9.52
N ARG A 389 -6.39 -46.57 -9.61
CA ARG A 389 -6.61 -48.01 -9.34
C ARG A 389 -5.66 -48.90 -10.13
N LEU A 390 -5.40 -48.58 -11.40
CA LEU A 390 -4.46 -49.33 -12.25
C LEU A 390 -3.04 -49.36 -11.64
N GLN A 391 -2.53 -48.21 -11.17
CA GLN A 391 -1.22 -48.14 -10.53
C GLN A 391 -1.19 -48.94 -9.23
N ILE A 392 -2.25 -48.85 -8.41
CA ILE A 392 -2.38 -49.63 -7.17
C ILE A 392 -2.40 -51.13 -7.46
N MET A 393 -3.14 -51.58 -8.49
CA MET A 393 -3.21 -52.99 -8.86
C MET A 393 -1.87 -53.53 -9.36
N LEU A 394 -1.15 -52.77 -10.20
CA LEU A 394 0.15 -53.17 -10.72
C LEU A 394 1.21 -53.23 -9.62
N MET A 395 1.29 -52.19 -8.78
CA MET A 395 2.18 -52.20 -7.60
C MET A 395 1.78 -53.29 -6.61
N GLY A 396 0.48 -53.51 -6.44
CA GLY A 396 -0.10 -54.57 -5.61
C GLY A 396 0.30 -55.96 -6.05
N MET A 397 0.33 -56.22 -7.36
CA MET A 397 0.75 -57.50 -7.91
C MET A 397 2.24 -57.75 -7.65
N LEU A 398 3.09 -56.74 -7.81
CA LEU A 398 4.52 -56.81 -7.46
C LEU A 398 4.71 -57.05 -5.96
N ALA A 399 3.97 -56.31 -5.13
CA ALA A 399 4.00 -56.46 -3.67
C ALA A 399 3.50 -57.84 -3.23
N ALA A 400 2.52 -58.42 -3.91
CA ALA A 400 2.00 -59.75 -3.62
C ALA A 400 3.04 -60.86 -3.87
N LEU A 401 3.83 -60.74 -4.96
CA LEU A 401 4.93 -61.66 -5.24
C LEU A 401 6.07 -61.53 -4.22
N ALA A 402 6.46 -60.29 -3.89
CA ALA A 402 7.49 -60.04 -2.89
C ALA A 402 7.05 -60.48 -1.48
N GLY A 403 5.80 -60.18 -1.10
CA GLY A 403 5.23 -60.52 0.20
C GLY A 403 5.03 -62.02 0.38
N SER A 404 4.56 -62.73 -0.65
CA SER A 404 4.47 -64.19 -0.62
C SER A 404 5.84 -64.85 -0.52
N PHE A 405 6.86 -64.30 -1.18
CA PHE A 405 8.23 -64.78 -1.04
C PHE A 405 8.75 -64.57 0.38
N ALA A 406 8.58 -63.36 0.93
CA ALA A 406 9.01 -63.03 2.28
C ALA A 406 8.34 -63.91 3.35
N LEU A 407 7.02 -64.11 3.26
CA LEU A 407 6.27 -64.99 4.15
C LEU A 407 6.70 -66.44 4.01
N LEU A 408 6.98 -66.91 2.80
CA LEU A 408 7.45 -68.27 2.56
C LEU A 408 8.85 -68.51 3.17
N VAL A 409 9.75 -67.52 3.08
CA VAL A 409 11.05 -67.54 3.78
C VAL A 409 10.86 -67.50 5.29
N LEU A 410 9.95 -66.68 5.81
CA LEU A 410 9.64 -66.62 7.23
C LEU A 410 9.11 -67.97 7.75
N MET A 411 8.17 -68.58 7.03
CA MET A 411 7.66 -69.91 7.35
C MET A 411 8.75 -70.98 7.33
N ASP A 412 9.71 -70.91 6.39
CA ASP A 412 10.83 -71.85 6.36
C ASP A 412 11.84 -71.61 7.50
N ARG A 413 12.02 -70.37 7.96
CA ARG A 413 12.85 -70.02 9.12
C ARG A 413 12.25 -70.48 10.44
N LEU A 414 10.93 -70.43 10.57
CA LEU A 414 10.18 -70.93 11.74
C LEU A 414 10.03 -72.46 11.73
N ASP A 415 10.20 -73.09 10.58
CA ASP A 415 10.17 -74.55 10.43
C ASP A 415 11.53 -75.15 10.84
N GLY A 416 11.66 -75.50 12.12
CA GLY A 416 12.87 -76.10 12.71
C GLY A 416 13.21 -77.52 12.25
N SER A 417 12.57 -78.03 11.19
CA SER A 417 12.84 -79.36 10.63
C SER A 417 14.21 -79.40 9.93
N VAL A 418 15.03 -80.40 10.28
CA VAL A 418 16.33 -80.62 9.64
C VAL A 418 16.13 -81.29 8.28
N LYS A 419 16.40 -80.55 7.21
CA LYS A 419 16.05 -80.95 5.83
C LYS A 419 17.26 -81.39 5.01
N ASP A 420 18.48 -81.20 5.51
CA ASP A 420 19.72 -81.50 4.81
C ASP A 420 20.75 -82.18 5.73
N VAL A 421 21.48 -83.14 5.19
CA VAL A 421 22.57 -83.84 5.88
C VAL A 421 23.67 -82.87 6.31
N ALA A 422 23.86 -81.79 5.54
CA ALA A 422 24.80 -80.70 5.88
C ALA A 422 24.40 -79.93 7.14
N GLN A 423 23.10 -79.78 7.44
CA GLN A 423 22.62 -79.11 8.66
C GLN A 423 22.88 -79.96 9.91
N VAL A 424 22.77 -81.30 9.81
CA VAL A 424 23.09 -82.23 10.90
C VAL A 424 24.58 -82.24 11.22
N LYS A 425 25.44 -82.21 10.19
CA LYS A 425 26.91 -82.13 10.38
C LYS A 425 27.33 -80.85 11.12
N GLY A 426 26.61 -79.74 10.94
CA GLY A 426 26.85 -78.47 11.65
C GLY A 426 26.51 -78.51 13.15
N LEU A 427 25.69 -79.47 13.59
CA LEU A 427 25.32 -79.66 15.01
C LEU A 427 26.34 -80.51 15.80
N GLY A 428 27.45 -80.91 15.16
CA GLY A 428 28.53 -81.67 15.81
C GLY A 428 28.23 -83.16 16.04
N VAL A 429 27.15 -83.69 15.48
CA VAL A 429 26.73 -85.08 15.65
C VAL A 429 27.10 -85.92 14.41
N PRO A 430 27.70 -87.12 14.57
CA PRO A 430 28.04 -87.96 13.42
C PRO A 430 26.79 -88.48 12.70
N VAL A 431 26.69 -88.26 11.40
CA VAL A 431 25.62 -88.80 10.55
C VAL A 431 25.95 -90.25 10.20
N LEU A 432 25.23 -91.21 10.80
CA LEU A 432 25.49 -92.65 10.63
C LEU A 432 24.96 -93.22 9.30
N ALA A 433 23.82 -92.72 8.82
CA ALA A 433 23.23 -93.12 7.53
C ALA A 433 22.23 -92.07 7.05
N SER A 434 22.13 -91.89 5.72
CA SER A 434 21.04 -91.14 5.09
C SER A 434 20.11 -92.12 4.38
N ILE A 435 18.85 -92.20 4.80
CA ILE A 435 17.86 -93.03 4.11
C ILE A 435 17.34 -92.22 2.91
N PRO A 436 17.62 -92.64 1.65
CA PRO A 436 17.06 -91.98 0.50
C PRO A 436 15.54 -92.14 0.54
N ARG A 437 14.82 -91.04 0.30
CA ARG A 437 13.36 -91.07 0.23
C ARG A 437 12.95 -91.91 -0.99
N MET A 438 12.59 -93.17 -0.77
CA MET A 438 12.03 -94.03 -1.79
C MET A 438 10.62 -93.54 -2.12
N VAL A 439 10.47 -92.88 -3.27
CA VAL A 439 9.17 -92.40 -3.75
C VAL A 439 8.53 -93.51 -4.56
N ASP A 440 7.42 -94.05 -4.07
CA ASP A 440 6.63 -95.03 -4.80
C ASP A 440 6.11 -94.41 -6.12
N PRO A 441 6.45 -94.95 -7.31
CA PRO A 441 6.13 -94.32 -8.59
C PRO A 441 4.62 -94.09 -8.80
N LYS A 442 3.76 -94.93 -8.19
CA LYS A 442 2.29 -94.76 -8.23
C LYS A 442 1.82 -93.58 -7.39
N LEU A 443 2.45 -93.33 -6.24
CA LEU A 443 2.18 -92.17 -5.38
C LEU A 443 2.78 -90.88 -5.96
N ALA A 444 3.96 -90.96 -6.58
CA ALA A 444 4.59 -89.84 -7.29
C ALA A 444 3.71 -89.34 -8.44
N ALA A 445 3.13 -90.26 -9.23
CA ALA A 445 2.22 -89.91 -10.32
C ALA A 445 0.94 -89.23 -9.81
N ARG A 446 0.35 -89.72 -8.70
CA ARG A 446 -0.82 -89.10 -8.05
C ARG A 446 -0.51 -87.72 -7.48
N GLN A 447 0.64 -87.53 -6.82
CA GLN A 447 1.08 -86.23 -6.30
C GLN A 447 1.37 -85.24 -7.43
N ARG A 448 2.00 -85.69 -8.52
CA ARG A 448 2.24 -84.87 -9.71
C ARG A 448 0.92 -84.42 -10.35
N SER A 449 -0.06 -85.32 -10.48
CA SER A 449 -1.40 -84.97 -10.98
C SER A 449 -2.12 -83.96 -10.07
N ARG A 450 -2.05 -84.12 -8.74
CA ARG A 450 -2.63 -83.16 -7.78
C ARG A 450 -1.96 -81.78 -7.87
N SER A 451 -0.63 -81.73 -7.93
CA SER A 451 0.11 -80.47 -8.07
C SER A 451 -0.17 -79.75 -9.39
N LEU A 452 -0.31 -80.50 -10.49
CA LEU A 452 -0.70 -79.94 -11.79
C LEU A 452 -2.11 -79.35 -11.75
N ARG A 453 -3.06 -79.99 -11.04
CA ARG A 453 -4.42 -79.44 -10.87
C ARG A 453 -4.41 -78.15 -10.05
N ILE A 454 -3.65 -78.10 -8.95
CA ILE A 454 -3.57 -76.90 -8.10
C ILE A 454 -2.90 -75.75 -8.84
N VAL A 455 -1.77 -76.01 -9.51
CA VAL A 455 -1.09 -74.99 -10.33
C VAL A 455 -1.98 -74.54 -11.49
N GLY A 456 -2.69 -75.46 -12.14
CA GLY A 456 -3.66 -75.14 -13.19
C GLY A 456 -4.81 -74.28 -12.68
N ALA A 457 -5.36 -74.57 -11.50
CA ALA A 457 -6.39 -73.76 -10.86
C ALA A 457 -5.89 -72.36 -10.48
N CYS A 458 -4.67 -72.25 -9.91
CA CYS A 458 -4.04 -70.97 -9.62
C CYS A 458 -3.76 -70.16 -10.89
N ALA A 459 -3.31 -70.79 -11.98
CA ALA A 459 -3.06 -70.13 -13.24
C ALA A 459 -4.36 -69.62 -13.89
N ALA A 460 -5.44 -70.41 -13.84
CA ALA A 460 -6.75 -69.97 -14.28
C ALA A 460 -7.27 -68.79 -13.45
N TYR A 461 -7.10 -68.84 -12.12
CA TYR A 461 -7.48 -67.75 -11.23
C TYR A 461 -6.68 -66.48 -11.49
N PHE A 462 -5.38 -66.60 -11.72
CA PHE A 462 -4.52 -65.47 -12.08
C PHE A 462 -4.93 -64.82 -13.41
N LEU A 463 -5.28 -65.63 -14.42
CA LEU A 463 -5.80 -65.13 -15.69
C LEU A 463 -7.12 -64.36 -15.50
N ILE A 464 -8.02 -64.85 -14.64
CA ILE A 464 -9.25 -64.13 -14.27
C ILE A 464 -8.91 -62.80 -13.59
N MET A 465 -7.94 -62.80 -12.66
CA MET A 465 -7.51 -61.58 -11.97
C MET A 465 -6.86 -60.57 -12.91
N LEU A 466 -6.16 -61.00 -13.97
CA LEU A 466 -5.58 -60.10 -14.97
C LEU A 466 -6.63 -59.35 -15.80
N VAL A 467 -7.88 -59.81 -15.84
CA VAL A 467 -8.97 -59.11 -16.54
C VAL A 467 -9.27 -57.76 -15.87
N PHE A 468 -9.11 -57.64 -14.54
CA PHE A 468 -9.41 -56.40 -13.81
C PHE A 468 -8.50 -55.21 -14.18
N PRO A 469 -7.16 -55.30 -14.14
CA PRO A 469 -6.30 -54.21 -14.60
C PRO A 469 -6.46 -53.95 -16.11
N ALA A 470 -6.74 -54.99 -16.91
CA ALA A 470 -7.04 -54.81 -18.33
C ALA A 470 -8.34 -54.01 -18.56
N MET A 471 -9.39 -54.27 -17.77
CA MET A 471 -10.64 -53.50 -17.81
C MET A 471 -10.44 -52.05 -17.38
N GLU A 472 -9.65 -51.82 -16.33
CA GLU A 472 -9.32 -50.47 -15.86
C GLU A 472 -8.49 -49.70 -16.92
N PHE A 473 -7.57 -50.40 -17.62
CA PHE A 473 -6.80 -49.84 -18.73
C PHE A 473 -7.67 -49.50 -19.95
N MET A 474 -8.71 -50.29 -20.22
CA MET A 474 -9.68 -50.01 -21.28
C MET A 474 -10.72 -48.94 -20.91
N GLU A 475 -10.61 -48.33 -19.73
CA GLU A 475 -11.45 -47.23 -19.25
C GLU A 475 -12.95 -47.55 -19.25
N ARG A 476 -13.33 -48.83 -19.14
CA ARG A 476 -14.73 -49.27 -19.21
C ARG A 476 -15.25 -49.55 -17.79
N PRO A 477 -16.22 -48.76 -17.27
CA PRO A 477 -16.71 -48.92 -15.90
C PRO A 477 -17.73 -50.07 -15.78
N TYR A 478 -17.44 -51.24 -16.36
CA TYR A 478 -18.34 -52.39 -16.27
C TYR A 478 -18.40 -52.96 -14.85
N MET A 479 -17.26 -53.04 -14.16
CA MET A 479 -17.22 -53.54 -12.80
C MET A 479 -17.92 -52.62 -11.80
N ASP A 480 -17.89 -51.30 -12.00
CA ASP A 480 -18.62 -50.40 -11.12
C ASP A 480 -20.13 -50.49 -11.35
N ARG A 481 -20.59 -50.62 -12.61
CA ARG A 481 -22.01 -50.88 -12.88
C ARG A 481 -22.49 -52.19 -12.25
N LEU A 482 -21.65 -53.22 -12.26
CA LEU A 482 -21.95 -54.50 -11.60
C LEU A 482 -21.96 -54.35 -10.08
N LEU A 483 -20.97 -53.69 -9.48
CA LEU A 483 -20.89 -53.49 -8.03
C LEU A 483 -22.03 -52.59 -7.50
N ASP A 484 -22.37 -51.52 -8.23
CA ASP A 484 -23.49 -50.64 -7.90
C ASP A 484 -24.84 -51.39 -8.03
N SER A 485 -24.95 -52.35 -8.94
CA SER A 485 -26.18 -53.16 -9.10
C SER A 485 -26.38 -54.22 -8.01
N VAL A 486 -25.33 -54.57 -7.26
CA VAL A 486 -25.38 -55.65 -6.25
C VAL A 486 -25.30 -55.11 -4.81
N ASN A 487 -25.27 -53.79 -4.58
CA ASN A 487 -25.24 -53.16 -3.25
C ASN A 487 -24.11 -53.64 -2.28
N ILE A 488 -23.11 -54.38 -2.77
CA ILE A 488 -22.02 -54.98 -1.96
C ILE A 488 -21.15 -53.91 -1.28
N VAL A 489 -21.13 -52.69 -1.84
CA VAL A 489 -20.29 -51.59 -1.34
C VAL A 489 -20.76 -51.10 0.05
N GLU A 490 -22.05 -51.24 0.40
CA GLU A 490 -22.52 -50.92 1.76
C GLU A 490 -22.07 -51.97 2.79
N ASP A 491 -22.13 -53.26 2.44
CA ASP A 491 -21.70 -54.35 3.33
C ASP A 491 -20.18 -54.34 3.57
N VAL A 492 -19.38 -54.02 2.55
CA VAL A 492 -17.92 -53.91 2.71
C VAL A 492 -17.52 -52.65 3.51
N LYS A 493 -18.29 -51.56 3.41
CA LYS A 493 -18.08 -50.36 4.25
C LYS A 493 -18.40 -50.61 5.73
N ALA A 494 -19.37 -51.48 6.03
CA ALA A 494 -19.73 -51.87 7.38
C ALA A 494 -18.67 -52.77 8.04
N LEU A 495 -17.87 -53.50 7.26
CA LEU A 495 -16.80 -54.40 7.73
C LEU A 495 -15.44 -53.72 7.96
N VAL A 496 -15.25 -52.49 7.46
CA VAL A 496 -13.97 -51.75 7.51
C VAL A 496 -14.03 -50.52 8.44
N ARG A 497 -15.22 -50.17 8.95
CA ARG A 497 -15.37 -49.29 10.12
C ARG A 497 -15.24 -50.09 11.40
#